data_AF-A0A1I1WMB7-F1
#
_entry.id   AF-A0A1I1WMB7-F1
#
_cell.length_a   1.000
_cell.length_b   1.000
_cell.length_c   1.000
_cell.angle_alpha   90.00
_cell.angle_beta   90.00
_cell.angle_gamma   90.00
#
_symmetry.space_group_name_H-M   'P 1'
#
loop_
_entity.id
_entity.type
_entity.pdbx_description
1 polymer ?
#
loop_
_entity_poly.entity_id
_entity_poly.type
_entity_poly.pdbx_seq_one_letter_code
_entity_poly.pdbx_strand_id
1 'polypeptide(L)' 'MKQLICICNRVTYGDIEKILQQYPHAEIEEIMHLSSAGTTCGRCRRELTAKVEEIKKLLFDRKKPQQLTIPFQYYK' A
#
# COMPACT_ATOMS: atom_id res chain seq x y z
N MET A 1 1.73 -15.87 12.26
CA MET A 1 2.94 -15.87 11.40
C MET A 1 2.82 -14.73 10.40
N LYS A 2 3.87 -13.95 10.16
CA LYS A 2 3.88 -12.98 9.07
C LYS A 2 4.14 -13.73 7.76
N GLN A 3 3.23 -13.61 6.79
CA GLN A 3 3.37 -14.30 5.52
C GLN A 3 4.46 -13.58 4.67
N LEU A 4 5.32 -14.35 4.01
CA LEU A 4 6.41 -13.83 3.18
C LEU A 4 5.90 -13.61 1.76
N ILE A 5 6.23 -12.46 1.19
CA ILE A 5 5.94 -12.13 -0.22
C ILE A 5 7.19 -12.31 -1.11
N CYS A 6 8.39 -12.02 -0.58
CA CYS A 6 9.64 -12.24 -1.27
C CYS A 6 10.55 -13.13 -0.45
N ILE A 7 10.84 -14.33 -0.95
CA ILE A 7 11.73 -15.28 -0.26
C ILE A 7 13.19 -14.81 -0.33
N CYS A 8 13.64 -14.31 -1.49
CA CYS A 8 15.02 -13.90 -1.71
C CYS A 8 15.48 -12.83 -0.72
N ASN A 9 14.67 -11.81 -0.51
CA ASN A 9 14.99 -10.67 0.36
C ASN A 9 14.21 -10.69 1.68
N ARG A 10 13.58 -11.82 2.01
CA ARG A 10 12.81 -12.04 3.25
C ARG A 10 11.80 -10.95 3.56
N VAL A 11 11.14 -10.44 2.53
CA VAL A 11 10.14 -9.37 2.67
C VAL A 11 8.80 -10.00 3.01
N THR A 12 8.12 -9.46 4.02
CA THR A 12 6.78 -9.88 4.45
C THR A 12 5.70 -8.92 3.96
N TYR A 13 4.44 -9.35 3.96
CA TYR A 13 3.32 -8.45 3.68
C TYR A 13 3.27 -7.25 4.63
N GLY A 14 3.61 -7.47 5.91
CA GLY A 14 3.62 -6.39 6.90
C GLY A 14 4.69 -5.33 6.62
N ASP A 15 5.76 -5.66 5.90
CA ASP A 15 6.76 -4.67 5.49
C ASP A 15 6.22 -3.79 4.35
N ILE A 16 5.48 -4.37 3.41
CA ILE A 16 4.80 -3.63 2.33
C ILE A 16 3.72 -2.70 2.90
N GLU A 17 2.92 -3.17 3.85
CA GLU A 17 1.91 -2.35 4.52
C GLU A 17 2.52 -1.14 5.23
N LYS A 18 3.63 -1.34 5.94
CA LYS A 18 4.35 -0.23 6.61
C LYS A 18 4.89 0.78 5.61
N ILE A 19 5.47 0.31 4.50
CA ILE A 19 5.95 1.19 3.43
C ILE A 19 4.78 1.99 2.86
N LEU A 20 3.64 1.37 2.57
CA LEU A 20 2.46 2.07 2.04
C LEU A 20 1.81 3.03 3.05
N GLN A 21 1.94 2.78 4.36
CA GLN A 21 1.50 3.72 5.39
C GLN A 21 2.41 4.95 5.46
N GLN A 22 3.72 4.79 5.28
CA GLN A 22 4.70 5.88 5.28
C GLN A 22 4.72 6.64 3.94
N TYR A 23 4.53 5.92 2.83
CA TYR A 23 4.60 6.42 1.47
C TYR A 23 3.33 6.02 0.68
N PRO A 24 2.17 6.65 0.98
CA PRO A 24 0.89 6.27 0.38
C PRO A 24 0.80 6.51 -1.14
N HIS A 25 1.67 7.39 -1.66
CA HIS A 25 1.75 7.73 -3.07
C HIS A 25 2.88 6.99 -3.80
N ALA A 26 3.58 6.08 -3.12
CA ALA A 26 4.72 5.38 -3.74
C ALA A 26 4.26 4.52 -4.92
N GLU A 27 4.99 4.62 -6.03
CA GLU A 27 4.80 3.75 -7.18
C GLU A 27 5.39 2.36 -6.94
N ILE A 28 4.99 1.38 -7.76
CA ILE A 28 5.41 -0.01 -7.56
C ILE A 28 6.93 -0.18 -7.58
N GLU A 29 7.62 0.57 -8.42
CA GLU A 29 9.08 0.58 -8.53
C GLU A 29 9.72 1.12 -7.26
N GLU A 30 9.20 2.22 -6.71
CA GLU A 30 9.67 2.78 -5.44
C GLU A 30 9.48 1.79 -4.30
N ILE A 31 8.34 1.09 -4.25
CA ILE A 31 8.08 0.05 -3.25
C ILE A 31 9.07 -1.11 -3.40
N MET A 32 9.40 -1.52 -4.63
CA MET A 32 10.42 -2.55 -4.88
C MET A 32 11.80 -2.10 -4.42
N HIS A 33 12.16 -0.82 -4.63
CA HIS A 33 13.43 -0.26 -4.16
C HIS A 33 13.49 -0.15 -2.63
N LEU A 34 12.43 0.35 -1.98
CA LEU A 34 12.35 0.50 -0.53
C LEU A 34 12.32 -0.84 0.21
N SER A 35 11.55 -1.80 -0.30
CA SER A 35 11.42 -3.13 0.32
C SER A 35 12.50 -4.11 -0.13
N SER A 36 13.25 -3.79 -1.19
CA SER A 36 14.06 -4.74 -1.95
C SER A 36 13.27 -5.93 -2.54
N ALA A 37 11.94 -5.96 -2.48
CA ALA A 37 11.17 -7.07 -3.05
C ALA A 37 11.26 -7.08 -4.59
N GLY A 38 11.54 -8.25 -5.18
CA GLY A 38 11.55 -8.41 -6.64
C GLY A 38 12.80 -7.89 -7.35
N THR A 39 13.82 -7.42 -6.64
CA THR A 39 15.09 -6.93 -7.24
C THR A 39 16.07 -8.06 -7.58
N THR A 40 15.94 -9.24 -6.96
CA THR A 40 16.87 -10.38 -7.14
C THR A 40 16.41 -11.36 -8.23
N CYS A 41 15.41 -12.22 -7.96
CA CYS A 41 14.96 -13.26 -8.90
C CYS A 41 13.70 -12.86 -9.69
N GLY A 42 13.04 -11.77 -9.30
CA GLY A 42 11.82 -11.26 -9.94
C GLY A 42 10.54 -12.09 -9.77
N ARG A 43 10.60 -13.31 -9.21
CA ARG A 43 9.43 -14.23 -9.15
C ARG A 43 8.23 -13.66 -8.37
N CYS A 44 8.49 -12.88 -7.32
CA CYS A 44 7.44 -12.27 -6.51
C CYS A 44 6.85 -10.99 -7.11
N ARG A 45 7.35 -10.48 -8.25
CA ARG A 45 6.92 -9.17 -8.78
C ARG A 45 5.42 -9.13 -9.07
N ARG A 46 4.87 -10.17 -9.70
CA ARG A 46 3.43 -10.23 -10.04
C ARG A 46 2.56 -10.19 -8.78
N GLU A 47 2.92 -10.98 -7.77
CA GLU A 47 2.19 -11.05 -6.50
C GLU A 47 2.32 -9.74 -5.71
N LEU A 48 3.52 -9.15 -5.68
CA LEU A 48 3.78 -7.85 -5.07
C LEU A 48 2.92 -6.75 -5.70
N THR A 49 2.89 -6.64 -7.02
CA THR A 49 2.07 -5.65 -7.71
C THR A 49 0.58 -5.83 -7.40
N ALA A 50 0.06 -7.06 -7.49
CA ALA A 50 -1.33 -7.33 -7.17
C ALA A 50 -1.68 -6.93 -5.73
N LYS A 51 -0.78 -7.20 -4.78
CA LYS A 51 -0.99 -6.89 -3.38
C LYS A 51 -0.91 -5.40 -3.07
N VAL A 52 0.05 -4.69 -3.67
CA VAL A 52 0.16 -3.23 -3.53
C VAL A 52 -1.11 -2.56 -4.03
N GLU A 53 -1.64 -2.97 -5.18
CA GLU A 53 -2.89 -2.45 -5.73
C GLU A 53 -4.10 -2.75 -4.81
N GLU A 54 -4.17 -3.95 -4.25
CA GLU A 54 -5.19 -4.33 -3.27
C GLU A 54 -5.14 -3.41 -2.04
N ILE A 55 -3.95 -3.20 -1.46
CA ILE A 55 -3.76 -2.35 -0.28
C ILE A 55 -4.08 -0.90 -0.60
N LYS A 56 -3.63 -0.37 -1.75
CA LYS A 56 -3.93 1.00 -2.18
C LYS A 56 -5.43 1.23 -2.26
N LYS A 57 -6.20 0.33 -2.89
CA LYS A 57 -7.67 0.44 -2.94
C LYS A 57 -8.30 0.53 -1.55
N LEU A 58 -7.87 -0.34 -0.63
CA LEU A 58 -8.35 -0.32 0.75
C LEU A 58 -7.99 1.00 1.47
N LEU A 59 -6.84 1.60 1.17
CA LEU A 59 -6.46 2.90 1.73
C LEU A 59 -7.29 4.06 1.13
N PHE A 60 -7.63 4.00 -0.16
CA PHE A 60 -8.52 4.99 -0.80
C PHE A 60 -9.94 4.91 -0.24
N ASP A 61 -10.47 3.72 -0.02
CA ASP A 61 -11.82 3.53 0.55
C ASP A 61 -11.93 4.09 1.98
N ARG A 62 -10.86 3.98 2.77
CA ARG A 62 -10.81 4.57 4.13
C ARG A 62 -10.76 6.10 4.14
N LYS A 63 -10.31 6.74 3.06
CA LYS A 63 -10.19 8.20 2.95
C LYS A 63 -11.47 8.89 2.46
N LYS A 64 -12.58 8.18 2.22
CA LYS A 64 -13.88 8.83 1.99
C LYS A 64 -14.17 9.73 3.19
N PRO A 65 -14.15 11.07 3.07
CA PRO A 65 -14.67 11.88 4.14
C PRO A 65 -16.13 11.46 4.29
N GLN A 66 -16.54 11.06 5.49
CA GLN A 66 -17.95 11.09 5.84
C GLN A 66 -18.44 12.47 5.40
N GLN A 67 -19.40 12.49 4.48
CA GLN A 67 -19.93 13.71 3.88
C GLN A 67 -20.15 14.72 5.01
N LEU A 68 -19.31 15.76 5.06
CA LEU A 68 -19.43 16.83 6.04
C LEU A 68 -20.73 17.56 5.70
N THR A 69 -21.83 17.13 6.30
CA THR A 69 -23.11 17.84 6.23
C THR A 69 -22.96 19.08 7.10
N ILE A 70 -22.35 20.12 6.55
CA ILE A 70 -22.33 21.42 7.21
C ILE A 70 -23.80 21.87 7.25
N PRO A 71 -24.41 22.07 8.43
CA PRO A 71 -25.80 22.48 8.49
C PRO A 71 -25.96 23.85 7.82
N PHE A 72 -26.96 23.97 6.96
CA PHE A 72 -27.26 25.18 6.17
C PHE A 72 -27.52 26.44 7.02
N GLN A 73 -27.60 26.31 8.34
CA GLN A 73 -27.81 27.41 9.30
C GLN A 73 -26.66 28.44 9.34
N TYR A 74 -25.53 28.17 8.68
CA TYR A 74 -24.30 28.98 8.79
C TYR A 74 -24.19 30.14 7.78
N TYR A 75 -25.19 30.34 6.92
CA TYR A 75 -25.26 31.48 6.01
C TYR A 75 -26.38 32.40 6.47
N LYS A 76 -26.06 33.36 7.35
CA LYS A 76 -26.93 34.45 7.76
C LYS A 76 -26.25 35.78 7.45
#